data_AF-A0A7L2UA59-F1
#
_entry.id   AF-A0A7L2UA59-F1
#
_cell.length_a   1.000
_cell.length_b   1.000
_cell.length_c   1.000
_cell.angle_alpha   90.00
_cell.angle_beta   90.00
_cell.angle_gamma   90.00
#
_symmetry.space_group_name_H-M   'P 1'
#
loop_
_entity.id
_entity.type
_entity.pdbx_description
1 polymer ?
#
loop_
_entity_poly.entity_id
_entity_poly.type
_entity_poly.pdbx_seq_one_letter_code
_entity_poly.pdbx_strand_id
1 'polypeptide(L)'
;RACAARPAAMAVLLEHESQIFLDLFHQDGLVICARGLGIDRLLLRFLRLYCEPASLVLVLNTPPASLLPRPFPLTGEYFIDQLRSDGVVHIPRRVTNEITNNTRYEFYTQGGVIFATSRILVVDFLTDRIPANLITGILVYKAHRIIESCQEAFILRLYRQKNKQGFIKAFTDNAVAFNTGFCHVERVMRNLFVRKLYLWPRFHIAVNSFLEKHKPEVVEIHVSMTPAMLAIQTSILDILNACLRELKRYNPSLEVEDLSLENAIGKPFDKTIRHYLDPLWHQLGAKTKSLVQDLKILRTLLLYLTQYDCVTFLNLLESLKASEKAFGENSGWLFLDSSTSMFVNARARVYRIADEKLNQKGKVPEKSDVKKENVLICASDDRACAQLRECIIAGAEAFLTRLYNKTFGKDEKAGEVWIKDRKAAKSKGNARPDTGPQAKKAKLPASSKQNKHKKQQDRTIIQMMGKTEDEKKEELEVEDNKELS
;
A
#
# COMPACT_ATOMS: atom_id res chain seq x y z
N ARG A 1 18.13 26.10 -21.10
CA ARG A 1 19.48 25.76 -20.58
C ARG A 1 19.41 24.33 -20.05
N ALA A 2 19.95 23.39 -20.81
CA ALA A 2 20.02 21.99 -20.41
C ALA A 2 20.82 21.91 -19.11
N CYS A 3 20.18 21.42 -18.04
CA CYS A 3 20.89 21.11 -16.80
C CYS A 3 21.83 19.95 -17.15
N ALA A 4 23.12 20.24 -17.27
CA ALA A 4 24.14 19.22 -17.41
C ALA A 4 23.99 18.30 -16.20
N ALA A 5 23.50 17.08 -16.43
CA ALA A 5 23.49 16.03 -15.43
C ALA A 5 24.94 15.86 -14.97
N ARG A 6 25.24 16.30 -13.74
CA ARG A 6 26.50 15.95 -13.10
C ARG A 6 26.65 14.43 -13.24
N PRO A 7 27.82 13.91 -13.65
CA PRO A 7 28.04 12.48 -13.63
C PRO A 7 27.68 12.01 -12.23
N ALA A 8 26.76 11.06 -12.14
CA ALA A 8 26.29 10.49 -10.88
C ALA A 8 27.42 9.63 -10.30
N ALA A 9 28.51 10.28 -9.89
CA ALA A 9 29.60 9.66 -9.18
C ALA A 9 28.98 8.93 -7.99
N MET A 10 29.16 7.61 -7.94
CA MET A 10 28.69 6.74 -6.86
C MET A 10 28.79 7.48 -5.52
N ALA A 11 27.63 7.76 -4.92
CA ALA A 11 27.58 8.26 -3.56
C ALA A 11 28.36 7.26 -2.69
N VAL A 12 29.37 7.77 -1.98
CA VAL A 12 30.22 7.02 -1.05
C VAL A 12 29.33 6.12 -0.19
N LEU A 13 29.71 4.85 -0.06
CA LEU A 13 28.99 3.90 0.79
C LEU A 13 28.95 4.46 2.20
N LEU A 14 27.78 4.40 2.81
CA LEU A 14 27.63 4.82 4.20
C LEU A 14 28.35 3.80 5.10
N GLU A 15 28.72 4.20 6.31
CA GLU A 15 29.48 3.37 7.24
C GLU A 15 28.76 2.02 7.50
N HIS A 16 27.43 2.06 7.71
CA HIS A 16 26.61 0.86 7.90
C HIS A 16 26.51 0.01 6.63
N GLU A 17 26.43 0.61 5.44
CA GLU A 17 26.39 -0.13 4.16
C GLU A 17 27.72 -0.88 3.94
N SER A 18 28.84 -0.27 4.36
CA SER A 18 30.18 -0.88 4.26
C SER A 18 30.32 -2.10 5.17
N GLN A 19 29.77 -2.04 6.39
CA GLN A 19 29.73 -3.19 7.30
C GLN A 19 28.91 -4.34 6.72
N ILE A 20 27.69 -4.06 6.23
CA ILE A 20 26.83 -5.06 5.57
C ILE A 20 27.58 -5.71 4.41
N PHE A 21 28.26 -4.92 3.59
CA PHE A 21 29.00 -5.41 2.44
C PHE A 21 30.14 -6.34 2.83
N LEU A 22 30.91 -6.01 3.88
CA LEU A 22 32.02 -6.84 4.36
C LEU A 22 31.52 -8.18 4.93
N ASP A 23 30.48 -8.15 5.77
CA ASP A 23 29.89 -9.37 6.34
C ASP A 23 29.41 -10.31 5.24
N LEU A 24 28.75 -9.75 4.21
CA LEU A 24 28.26 -10.52 3.08
C LEU A 24 29.36 -10.95 2.14
N PHE A 25 30.47 -10.23 2.05
CA PHE A 25 31.59 -10.65 1.20
C PHE A 25 32.20 -11.94 1.73
N HIS A 26 32.38 -12.05 3.05
CA HIS A 26 32.96 -13.24 3.68
C HIS A 26 32.00 -14.43 3.80
N GLN A 27 30.72 -14.19 4.08
CA GLN A 27 29.75 -15.26 4.32
C GLN A 27 28.46 -15.07 3.51
N ASP A 28 27.90 -16.21 3.10
CA ASP A 28 26.63 -16.26 2.39
C ASP A 28 25.46 -16.17 3.34
N GLY A 29 24.48 -15.33 2.99
CA GLY A 29 23.33 -15.11 3.84
C GLY A 29 22.19 -14.37 3.18
N LEU A 30 21.08 -14.32 3.92
CA LEU A 30 19.93 -13.48 3.65
C LEU A 30 20.06 -12.17 4.43
N VAL A 31 20.09 -11.04 3.73
CA VAL A 31 20.04 -9.71 4.33
C VAL A 31 18.62 -9.18 4.30
N ILE A 32 18.09 -8.87 5.48
CA ILE A 32 16.83 -8.17 5.65
C ILE A 32 17.13 -6.76 6.20
N CYS A 33 17.06 -5.75 5.33
CA CYS A 33 17.15 -4.36 5.75
C CYS A 33 15.76 -3.75 5.93
N ALA A 34 15.69 -2.72 6.77
CA ALA A 34 14.51 -1.86 6.82
C ALA A 34 14.28 -1.15 5.46
N ARG A 35 13.00 -0.88 5.14
CA ARG A 35 12.63 -0.18 3.91
C ARG A 35 13.37 1.16 3.78
N GLY A 36 13.97 1.37 2.61
CA GLY A 36 14.70 2.61 2.29
C GLY A 36 16.14 2.67 2.81
N LEU A 37 16.68 1.61 3.42
CA LEU A 37 18.09 1.55 3.86
C LEU A 37 19.07 1.17 2.73
N GLY A 38 18.78 1.55 1.48
CA GLY A 38 19.78 1.49 0.40
C GLY A 38 20.18 0.11 -0.14
N ILE A 39 19.31 -0.92 -0.10
CA ILE A 39 19.63 -2.25 -0.67
C ILE A 39 20.06 -2.19 -2.14
N ASP A 40 19.45 -1.30 -2.92
CA ASP A 40 19.79 -1.12 -4.32
C ASP A 40 21.26 -0.69 -4.50
N ARG A 41 21.80 0.10 -3.57
CA ARG A 41 23.21 0.53 -3.56
C ARG A 41 24.15 -0.61 -3.20
N LEU A 42 23.76 -1.46 -2.23
CA LEU A 42 24.51 -2.67 -1.88
C LEU A 42 24.59 -3.63 -3.07
N LEU A 43 23.46 -3.88 -3.73
CA LEU A 43 23.42 -4.72 -4.92
C LEU A 43 24.33 -4.14 -6.01
N LEU A 44 24.24 -2.84 -6.31
CA LEU A 44 25.10 -2.16 -7.28
C LEU A 44 26.58 -2.39 -7.02
N ARG A 45 27.01 -2.38 -5.75
CA ARG A 45 28.40 -2.62 -5.38
C ARG A 45 28.83 -4.07 -5.66
N PHE A 46 27.97 -5.04 -5.33
CA PHE A 46 28.24 -6.45 -5.68
C PHE A 46 28.28 -6.65 -7.19
N LEU A 47 27.37 -6.03 -7.94
CA LEU A 47 27.39 -6.09 -9.41
C LEU A 47 28.71 -5.55 -9.95
N ARG A 48 29.16 -4.39 -9.47
CA ARG A 48 30.44 -3.79 -9.88
C ARG A 48 31.63 -4.68 -9.56
N LEU A 49 31.65 -5.32 -8.40
CA LEU A 49 32.73 -6.24 -8.00
C LEU A 49 32.81 -7.45 -8.93
N TYR A 50 31.67 -7.99 -9.35
CA TYR A 50 31.61 -9.19 -10.18
C TYR A 50 31.49 -8.89 -11.69
N CYS A 51 31.57 -7.62 -12.09
CA CYS A 51 31.63 -7.17 -13.49
C CYS A 51 33.02 -7.43 -14.11
N GLU A 52 33.50 -8.66 -14.00
CA GLU A 52 34.76 -9.14 -14.55
C GLU A 52 34.50 -10.32 -15.50
N PRO A 53 35.26 -10.45 -16.61
CA PRO A 53 35.04 -11.53 -17.57
C PRO A 53 35.33 -12.92 -16.98
N ALA A 54 36.16 -13.01 -15.93
CA ALA A 54 36.51 -14.26 -15.26
C ALA A 54 35.42 -14.77 -14.29
N SER A 55 34.45 -13.93 -13.93
CA SER A 55 33.39 -14.28 -12.98
C SER A 55 32.05 -14.39 -13.68
N LEU A 56 31.30 -15.46 -13.47
CA LEU A 56 29.94 -15.60 -13.97
C LEU A 56 28.95 -15.49 -12.81
N VAL A 57 28.21 -14.39 -12.75
CA VAL A 57 27.22 -14.14 -11.69
C VAL A 57 25.84 -13.92 -12.29
N LEU A 58 24.86 -14.67 -11.79
CA LEU A 58 23.48 -14.58 -12.22
C LEU A 58 22.68 -13.74 -11.23
N VAL A 59 21.89 -12.78 -11.73
CA VAL A 59 20.98 -11.99 -10.91
C VAL A 59 19.55 -12.49 -11.11
N LEU A 60 18.93 -12.96 -10.03
CA LEU A 60 17.57 -13.46 -10.01
C LEU A 60 16.57 -12.41 -9.53
N ASN A 61 15.33 -12.55 -10.03
CA ASN A 61 14.16 -11.80 -9.56
C ASN A 61 14.30 -10.27 -9.68
N THR A 62 14.95 -9.81 -10.73
CA THR A 62 14.80 -8.41 -11.18
C THR A 62 13.49 -8.29 -11.95
N PRO A 63 12.55 -7.44 -11.52
CA PRO A 63 11.33 -7.22 -12.29
C PRO A 63 11.74 -6.66 -13.67
N PRO A 64 11.14 -7.14 -14.78
CA PRO A 64 11.34 -6.51 -16.07
C PRO A 64 10.87 -5.06 -15.97
N ALA A 65 11.55 -4.14 -16.67
CA ALA A 65 11.07 -2.77 -16.81
C ALA A 65 9.63 -2.83 -17.32
N SER A 66 8.65 -2.50 -16.47
CA SER A 66 7.25 -2.46 -16.88
C SER A 66 7.09 -1.39 -17.94
N LEU A 67 6.34 -1.69 -19.00
CA LEU A 67 6.00 -0.84 -20.16
C LEU A 67 5.26 0.49 -19.82
N LEU A 68 5.28 0.95 -18.58
CA LEU A 68 4.82 2.29 -18.21
C LEU A 68 6.04 3.21 -18.13
N PRO A 69 6.03 4.36 -18.85
CA PRO A 69 7.02 5.41 -18.68
C PRO A 69 6.78 6.05 -17.30
N ARG A 70 7.23 5.39 -16.25
CA ARG A 70 7.38 6.00 -14.94
C ARG A 70 8.71 6.78 -14.96
N PRO A 71 8.79 7.96 -14.34
CA PRO A 71 10.01 8.77 -14.29
C PRO A 71 11.19 8.13 -13.52
N PHE A 72 11.04 6.88 -13.08
CA PHE A 72 12.06 6.10 -12.39
C PHE A 72 12.07 4.68 -12.98
N PRO A 73 13.01 4.33 -13.89
CA PRO A 73 13.09 3.00 -14.47
C PRO A 73 13.58 1.99 -13.42
N LEU A 74 12.67 1.43 -12.62
CA LEU A 74 13.04 0.42 -11.63
C LEU A 74 13.40 -0.90 -12.35
N THR A 75 14.68 -1.15 -12.55
CA THR A 75 15.58 -1.78 -11.57
C THR A 75 16.80 -2.28 -12.34
N GLY A 76 16.60 -3.12 -13.37
CA GLY A 76 17.71 -3.64 -14.19
C GLY A 76 18.37 -2.60 -15.09
N GLU A 77 17.59 -1.77 -15.80
CA GLU A 77 18.12 -0.71 -16.67
C GLU A 77 18.80 0.39 -15.86
N TYR A 78 18.22 0.78 -14.72
CA TYR A 78 18.87 1.68 -13.79
C TYR A 78 20.24 1.18 -13.33
N PHE A 79 20.37 -0.11 -12.97
CA PHE A 79 21.68 -0.66 -12.59
C PHE A 79 22.67 -0.64 -13.75
N ILE A 80 22.23 -0.97 -14.96
CA ILE A 80 23.08 -0.96 -16.17
C ILE A 80 23.51 0.47 -16.51
N ASP A 81 22.60 1.44 -16.47
CA ASP A 81 22.88 2.85 -16.80
C ASP A 81 23.77 3.51 -15.75
N GLN A 82 23.60 3.15 -14.47
CA GLN A 82 24.48 3.61 -13.40
C GLN A 82 25.89 3.04 -13.58
N LEU A 83 26.03 1.73 -13.86
CA LEU A 83 27.33 1.10 -14.13
C LEU A 83 27.99 1.61 -15.42
N ARG A 84 27.19 1.97 -16.43
CA ARG A 84 27.68 2.63 -17.66
C ARG A 84 28.20 4.02 -17.37
N SER A 85 27.49 4.78 -16.54
CA SER A 85 27.92 6.12 -16.10
C SER A 85 29.20 6.06 -15.27
N ASP A 86 29.41 4.97 -14.53
CA ASP A 86 30.62 4.71 -13.75
C ASP A 86 31.83 4.24 -14.59
N GLY A 87 31.67 4.03 -15.90
CA GLY A 87 32.76 3.66 -16.81
C GLY A 87 33.25 2.22 -16.68
N VAL A 88 32.40 1.29 -16.22
CA VAL A 88 32.75 -0.13 -16.10
C VAL A 88 32.95 -0.75 -17.50
N VAL A 89 34.10 -1.40 -17.71
CA VAL A 89 34.51 -1.96 -19.01
C VAL A 89 33.59 -3.09 -19.47
N HIS A 90 33.20 -3.99 -18.56
CA HIS A 90 32.29 -5.10 -18.87
C HIS A 90 30.90 -4.85 -18.27
N ILE A 91 29.98 -4.41 -19.12
CA ILE A 91 28.62 -4.04 -18.72
C ILE A 91 27.77 -5.31 -18.54
N PRO A 92 26.95 -5.40 -17.48
CA PRO A 92 26.02 -6.51 -17.32
C PRO A 92 25.09 -6.67 -18.52
N ARG A 93 24.84 -7.90 -18.92
CA ARG A 93 23.98 -8.20 -20.08
C ARG A 93 22.62 -8.71 -19.63
N ARG A 94 21.57 -8.33 -20.37
CA ARG A 94 20.20 -8.80 -20.13
C ARG A 94 19.84 -9.87 -21.16
N VAL A 95 19.48 -11.05 -20.69
CA VAL A 95 19.00 -12.16 -21.52
C VAL A 95 17.48 -12.09 -21.61
N THR A 96 16.97 -11.81 -22.81
CA THR A 96 15.54 -11.81 -23.14
C THR A 96 15.19 -13.05 -23.96
N ASN A 97 13.89 -13.29 -24.14
CA ASN A 97 13.39 -14.43 -24.93
C ASN A 97 13.66 -14.29 -26.45
N GLU A 98 14.07 -13.11 -26.91
CA GLU A 98 14.32 -12.81 -28.32
C GLU A 98 15.73 -13.25 -28.76
N ILE A 99 16.59 -13.59 -27.81
CA ILE A 99 17.99 -13.92 -28.06
C ILE A 99 18.10 -15.41 -28.40
N THR A 100 18.72 -15.72 -29.54
CA THR A 100 18.90 -17.09 -30.04
C THR A 100 19.69 -17.95 -29.07
N ASN A 101 19.46 -19.26 -29.09
CA ASN A 101 20.04 -20.15 -28.07
C ASN A 101 21.59 -20.21 -28.12
N ASN A 102 22.19 -20.02 -29.31
CA ASN A 102 23.64 -20.06 -29.47
C ASN A 102 24.29 -18.79 -28.91
N THR A 103 23.71 -17.62 -29.17
CA THR A 103 24.22 -16.36 -28.62
C THR A 103 24.07 -16.31 -27.09
N ARG A 104 23.02 -16.93 -26.53
CA ARG A 104 22.90 -17.11 -25.06
C ARG A 104 24.05 -17.92 -24.48
N TYR A 105 24.45 -19.01 -25.13
CA TYR A 105 25.60 -19.83 -24.71
C TYR A 105 26.91 -19.03 -24.73
N GLU A 106 27.13 -18.25 -25.78
CA GLU A 106 28.29 -17.36 -25.87
C GLU A 106 28.31 -16.33 -24.74
N PHE A 107 27.15 -15.79 -24.36
CA PHE A 107 27.07 -14.85 -23.23
C PHE A 107 27.42 -15.49 -21.90
N TYR A 108 26.98 -16.73 -21.65
CA TYR A 108 27.39 -17.45 -20.44
C TYR A 108 28.88 -17.79 -20.44
N THR A 109 29.47 -18.05 -21.61
CA THR A 109 30.89 -18.40 -21.76
C THR A 109 31.81 -17.17 -21.64
N GLN A 110 31.37 -16.01 -22.14
CA GLN A 110 32.09 -14.74 -22.02
C GLN A 110 32.16 -14.22 -20.57
N GLY A 111 31.33 -14.74 -19.67
CA GLY A 111 31.31 -14.36 -18.27
C GLY A 111 30.78 -12.94 -18.03
N GLY A 112 30.93 -12.49 -16.80
CA GLY A 112 30.36 -11.27 -16.25
C GLY A 112 29.02 -11.48 -15.54
N VAL A 113 28.32 -10.36 -15.34
CA VAL A 113 27.02 -10.35 -14.68
C VAL A 113 25.89 -10.45 -15.70
N ILE A 114 24.98 -11.39 -15.47
CA ILE A 114 23.86 -11.65 -16.37
C ILE A 114 22.53 -11.51 -15.64
N PHE A 115 21.69 -10.64 -16.19
CA PHE A 115 20.28 -10.51 -15.80
C PHE A 115 19.44 -11.41 -16.69
N ALA A 116 18.79 -12.41 -16.12
CA ALA A 116 17.93 -13.32 -16.87
C ALA A 116 16.60 -13.54 -16.14
N THR A 117 15.55 -13.82 -16.91
CA THR A 117 14.25 -14.16 -16.33
C THR A 117 14.26 -15.61 -15.83
N SER A 118 13.50 -15.87 -14.77
CA SER A 118 13.44 -17.18 -14.12
C SER A 118 13.04 -18.29 -15.09
N ARG A 119 12.12 -18.02 -16.02
CA ARG A 119 11.70 -18.98 -17.06
C ARG A 119 12.85 -19.42 -17.98
N ILE A 120 13.66 -18.47 -18.44
CA ILE A 120 14.78 -18.75 -19.36
C ILE A 120 15.85 -19.57 -18.64
N LEU A 121 16.20 -19.17 -17.42
CA LEU A 121 17.20 -19.88 -16.63
C LEU A 121 16.78 -21.32 -16.33
N VAL A 122 15.51 -21.58 -16.00
CA VAL A 122 15.03 -22.96 -15.78
C VAL A 122 15.27 -23.83 -17.00
N VAL A 123 14.91 -23.37 -18.20
CA VAL A 123 15.12 -24.13 -19.45
C VAL A 123 16.61 -24.35 -19.70
N ASP A 124 17.44 -23.31 -19.49
CA ASP A 124 18.88 -23.38 -19.75
C ASP A 124 19.62 -24.28 -18.75
N PHE A 125 19.17 -24.37 -17.50
CA PHE A 125 19.70 -25.29 -16.49
C PHE A 125 19.25 -26.74 -16.73
N LEU A 126 18.03 -26.96 -17.24
CA LEU A 126 17.52 -28.30 -17.57
C LEU A 126 18.08 -28.87 -18.87
N THR A 127 18.39 -28.01 -19.84
CA THR A 127 19.00 -28.40 -21.12
C THR A 127 20.53 -28.36 -21.08
N ASP A 128 21.11 -28.17 -19.90
CA ASP A 128 22.55 -28.15 -19.65
C ASP A 128 23.34 -27.17 -20.54
N ARG A 129 22.69 -26.07 -20.94
CA ARG A 129 23.33 -25.03 -21.76
C ARG A 129 24.21 -24.10 -20.93
N ILE A 130 23.81 -23.79 -19.69
CA ILE A 130 24.65 -22.99 -18.80
C ILE A 130 25.68 -23.94 -18.15
N PRO A 131 26.99 -23.67 -18.27
CA PRO A 131 28.00 -24.43 -17.56
C PRO A 131 27.91 -24.12 -16.06
N ALA A 132 27.08 -24.90 -15.34
CA ALA A 132 26.75 -24.65 -13.93
C ALA A 132 27.99 -24.65 -13.01
N ASN A 133 29.03 -25.39 -13.37
CA ASN A 133 30.29 -25.47 -12.63
C ASN A 133 31.10 -24.16 -12.68
N LEU A 134 30.94 -23.36 -13.74
CA LEU A 134 31.66 -22.10 -13.93
C LEU A 134 30.95 -20.90 -13.27
N ILE A 135 29.74 -21.11 -12.75
CA ILE A 135 28.99 -20.04 -12.08
C ILE A 135 29.67 -19.72 -10.74
N THR A 136 30.20 -18.51 -10.62
CA THR A 136 30.84 -18.01 -9.39
C THR A 136 29.81 -17.83 -8.28
N GLY A 137 28.61 -17.37 -8.61
CA GLY A 137 27.54 -17.24 -7.62
C GLY A 137 26.23 -16.70 -8.19
N ILE A 138 25.22 -16.66 -7.32
CA ILE A 138 23.88 -16.14 -7.61
C ILE A 138 23.53 -15.03 -6.63
N LEU A 139 23.12 -13.88 -7.17
CA LEU A 139 22.57 -12.76 -6.41
C LEU A 139 21.05 -12.77 -6.54
N VAL A 140 20.35 -12.86 -5.42
CA VAL A 140 18.89 -12.90 -5.40
C VAL A 140 18.33 -11.59 -4.89
N TYR A 141 17.61 -10.88 -5.76
CA TYR A 141 16.95 -9.63 -5.39
C TYR A 141 15.52 -9.89 -4.91
N LYS A 142 15.01 -9.05 -4.00
CA LYS A 142 13.65 -9.15 -3.43
C LYS A 142 13.30 -10.56 -2.94
N ALA A 143 14.15 -11.10 -2.06
CA ALA A 143 14.07 -12.48 -1.58
C ALA A 143 12.73 -12.87 -0.93
N HIS A 144 11.95 -11.89 -0.43
CA HIS A 144 10.60 -12.09 0.12
C HIS A 144 9.57 -12.66 -0.88
N ARG A 145 9.89 -12.74 -2.18
CA ARG A 145 9.01 -13.34 -3.19
C ARG A 145 9.26 -14.83 -3.40
N ILE A 146 10.32 -15.38 -2.80
CA ILE A 146 10.73 -16.77 -3.02
C ILE A 146 9.89 -17.67 -2.12
N ILE A 147 9.06 -18.50 -2.74
CA ILE A 147 8.28 -19.55 -2.09
C ILE A 147 8.74 -20.91 -2.63
N GLU A 148 8.46 -22.00 -1.93
CA GLU A 148 8.86 -23.36 -2.32
C GLU A 148 8.41 -23.75 -3.74
N SER A 149 7.26 -23.26 -4.20
CA SER A 149 6.69 -23.52 -5.53
C SER A 149 7.13 -22.53 -6.62
N CYS A 150 8.00 -21.56 -6.28
CA CYS A 150 8.47 -20.55 -7.23
C CYS A 150 9.60 -21.09 -8.13
N GLN A 151 9.72 -20.51 -9.33
CA GLN A 151 10.75 -20.89 -10.30
C GLN A 151 12.16 -20.61 -9.78
N GLU A 152 12.32 -19.55 -8.99
CA GLU A 152 13.59 -19.15 -8.37
C GLU A 152 14.11 -20.22 -7.41
N ALA A 153 13.24 -20.79 -6.56
CA ALA A 153 13.61 -21.87 -5.67
C ALA A 153 14.06 -23.12 -6.45
N PHE A 154 13.40 -23.40 -7.59
CA PHE A 154 13.79 -24.49 -8.47
C PHE A 154 15.16 -24.26 -9.13
N ILE A 155 15.45 -23.04 -9.60
CA ILE A 155 16.77 -22.67 -10.15
C ILE A 155 17.87 -22.86 -9.10
N LEU A 156 17.65 -22.38 -7.87
CA LEU A 156 18.63 -22.51 -6.80
C LEU A 156 18.91 -23.98 -6.43
N ARG A 157 17.87 -24.83 -6.50
CA ARG A 157 18.02 -26.28 -6.31
C ARG A 157 18.85 -26.92 -7.43
N LEU A 158 18.58 -26.61 -8.70
CA LEU A 158 19.37 -27.11 -9.84
C LEU A 158 20.83 -26.62 -9.76
N TYR A 159 21.02 -25.36 -9.39
CA TYR A 159 22.34 -24.77 -9.17
C TYR A 159 23.12 -25.52 -8.09
N ARG A 160 22.54 -25.75 -6.90
CA ARG A 160 23.21 -26.45 -5.80
C ARG A 160 23.48 -27.93 -6.05
N GLN A 161 22.73 -28.58 -6.94
CA GLN A 161 23.00 -29.95 -7.36
C GLN A 161 24.31 -30.06 -8.15
N LYS A 162 24.57 -29.10 -9.04
CA LYS A 162 25.76 -29.10 -9.91
C LYS A 162 26.96 -28.37 -9.31
N ASN A 163 26.71 -27.29 -8.57
CA ASN A 163 27.75 -26.42 -8.03
C ASN A 163 27.60 -26.22 -6.52
N LYS A 164 28.61 -26.71 -5.79
CA LYS A 164 28.68 -26.59 -4.32
C LYS A 164 29.58 -25.47 -3.83
N GLN A 165 30.45 -24.92 -4.69
CA GLN A 165 31.45 -23.93 -4.29
C GLN A 165 30.96 -22.49 -4.46
N GLY A 166 30.11 -22.23 -5.46
CA GLY A 166 29.67 -20.85 -5.71
C GLY A 166 28.70 -20.34 -4.65
N PHE A 167 28.67 -19.01 -4.53
CA PHE A 167 27.97 -18.32 -3.45
C PHE A 167 26.50 -18.04 -3.76
N ILE A 168 25.69 -17.90 -2.70
CA ILE A 168 24.31 -17.38 -2.82
C ILE A 168 24.13 -16.23 -1.83
N LYS A 169 23.84 -15.04 -2.34
CA LYS A 169 23.58 -13.85 -1.52
C LYS A 169 22.20 -13.30 -1.84
N ALA A 170 21.38 -13.13 -0.82
CA ALA A 170 19.98 -12.74 -0.98
C ALA A 170 19.69 -11.42 -0.28
N PHE A 171 18.95 -10.54 -0.95
CA PHE A 171 18.66 -9.19 -0.47
C PHE A 171 17.15 -8.93 -0.43
N THR A 172 16.67 -8.29 0.64
CA THR A 172 15.27 -7.89 0.77
C THR A 172 15.07 -6.70 1.70
N ASP A 173 14.24 -5.76 1.28
CA ASP A 173 13.85 -4.53 2.00
C ASP A 173 12.49 -4.67 2.70
N ASN A 174 11.78 -5.76 2.44
CA ASN A 174 10.42 -5.96 2.90
C ASN A 174 10.37 -6.98 4.05
N ALA A 175 10.69 -6.53 5.26
CA ALA A 175 10.60 -7.34 6.48
C ALA A 175 9.16 -7.83 6.76
N VAL A 176 8.15 -7.02 6.46
CA VAL A 176 6.72 -7.34 6.73
C VAL A 176 6.28 -8.62 6.02
N ALA A 177 6.81 -8.90 4.83
CA ALA A 177 6.47 -10.12 4.10
C ALA A 177 7.00 -11.40 4.76
N PHE A 178 8.00 -11.30 5.66
CA PHE A 178 8.48 -12.45 6.42
C PHE A 178 7.67 -12.73 7.68
N ASN A 179 6.80 -11.80 8.08
CA ASN A 179 5.91 -11.97 9.22
C ASN A 179 4.60 -12.68 8.86
N THR A 180 4.35 -12.98 7.58
CA THR A 180 3.12 -13.65 7.16
C THR A 180 3.27 -15.16 7.25
N GLY A 181 2.43 -15.79 8.07
CA GLY A 181 2.35 -17.24 8.22
C GLY A 181 3.44 -17.87 9.10
N PHE A 182 3.33 -19.18 9.31
CA PHE A 182 4.20 -19.92 10.22
C PHE A 182 5.61 -20.17 9.64
N CYS A 183 6.64 -19.83 10.41
CA CYS A 183 8.07 -20.06 10.12
C CYS A 183 8.53 -19.68 8.70
N HIS A 184 8.02 -18.56 8.16
CA HIS A 184 8.32 -18.17 6.78
C HIS A 184 9.81 -17.90 6.53
N VAL A 185 10.50 -17.25 7.46
CA VAL A 185 11.95 -16.95 7.35
C VAL A 185 12.77 -18.23 7.16
N GLU A 186 12.53 -19.25 7.99
CA GLU A 186 13.28 -20.51 7.92
C GLU A 186 13.04 -21.22 6.58
N ARG A 187 11.79 -21.25 6.11
CA ARG A 187 11.44 -21.83 4.80
C ARG A 187 12.15 -21.12 3.65
N VAL A 188 12.17 -19.78 3.67
CA VAL A 188 12.89 -18.99 2.66
C VAL A 188 14.39 -19.24 2.72
N MET A 189 15.00 -19.27 3.92
CA MET A 189 16.43 -19.57 4.07
C MET A 189 16.78 -20.98 3.57
N ARG A 190 15.92 -21.97 3.82
CA ARG A 190 16.06 -23.33 3.33
C ARG A 190 16.01 -23.39 1.79
N ASN A 191 15.06 -22.68 1.18
CA ASN A 191 14.94 -22.58 -0.29
C ASN A 191 16.10 -21.82 -0.93
N LEU A 192 16.67 -20.85 -0.22
CA LEU A 192 17.85 -20.10 -0.65
C LEU A 192 19.16 -20.88 -0.45
N PHE A 193 19.16 -21.98 0.30
CA PHE A 193 20.35 -22.71 0.71
C PHE A 193 21.38 -21.84 1.44
N VAL A 194 20.91 -20.91 2.28
CA VAL A 194 21.76 -20.03 3.10
C VAL A 194 21.64 -20.40 4.59
N ARG A 195 22.73 -20.20 5.33
CA ARG A 195 22.80 -20.54 6.77
C ARG A 195 22.72 -19.32 7.68
N LYS A 196 23.19 -18.17 7.21
CA LYS A 196 23.25 -16.92 8.00
C LYS A 196 22.12 -15.97 7.63
N LEU A 197 21.59 -15.30 8.65
CA LEU A 197 20.59 -14.26 8.53
C LEU A 197 21.19 -12.96 9.09
N TYR A 198 21.16 -11.90 8.29
CA TYR A 198 21.64 -10.58 8.66
C TYR A 198 20.46 -9.62 8.75
N LEU A 199 20.19 -9.14 9.97
CA LEU A 199 19.08 -8.23 10.24
C LEU A 199 19.61 -6.81 10.44
N TRP A 200 19.13 -5.88 9.63
CA TRP A 200 19.54 -4.47 9.67
C TRP A 200 18.32 -3.54 9.82
N PRO A 201 17.73 -3.47 11.04
CA PRO A 201 16.67 -2.53 11.35
C PRO A 201 17.20 -1.09 11.47
N ARG A 202 16.30 -0.09 11.43
CA ARG A 202 16.69 1.34 11.54
C ARG A 202 17.26 1.71 12.91
N PHE A 203 16.85 1.02 13.97
CA PHE A 203 17.34 1.23 15.32
C PHE A 203 18.66 0.50 15.60
N HIS A 204 19.23 -0.21 14.62
CA HIS A 204 20.55 -0.82 14.77
C HIS A 204 21.60 0.25 15.08
N ILE A 205 22.49 -0.02 16.05
CA ILE A 205 23.42 0.97 16.62
C ILE A 205 24.23 1.67 15.51
N ALA A 206 24.82 0.91 14.59
CA ALA A 206 25.62 1.48 13.50
C ALA A 206 24.79 2.32 12.51
N VAL A 207 23.51 1.99 12.33
CA VAL A 207 22.60 2.73 11.44
C VAL A 207 22.15 4.01 12.12
N ASN A 208 21.71 3.94 13.37
CA ASN A 208 21.26 5.09 14.13
C ASN A 208 22.39 6.11 14.26
N SER A 209 23.55 5.71 14.78
CA SER A 209 24.72 6.60 14.95
C SER A 209 25.14 7.33 13.67
N PHE A 210 24.89 6.75 12.49
CA PHE A 210 25.13 7.42 11.22
C PHE A 210 24.01 8.39 10.82
N LEU A 211 22.75 7.95 10.91
CA LEU A 211 21.59 8.76 10.54
C LEU A 211 21.36 9.94 11.50
N GLU A 212 21.80 9.84 12.75
CA GLU A 212 21.67 10.92 13.72
C GLU A 212 22.58 12.12 13.44
N LYS A 213 23.70 11.92 12.73
CA LYS A 213 24.65 12.98 12.39
C LYS A 213 24.01 14.08 11.52
N HIS A 214 23.10 13.70 10.62
CA HIS A 214 22.47 14.61 9.66
C HIS A 214 20.98 14.30 9.50
N LYS A 215 20.17 14.71 10.48
CA LYS A 215 18.71 14.55 10.43
C LYS A 215 18.06 15.69 9.63
N PRO A 216 17.14 15.40 8.70
CA PRO A 216 16.33 16.44 8.09
C PRO A 216 15.36 17.03 9.12
N GLU A 217 15.14 18.35 9.08
CA GLU A 217 14.10 19.00 9.88
C GLU A 217 12.72 18.65 9.32
N VAL A 218 11.85 18.11 10.18
CA VAL A 218 10.49 17.71 9.81
C VAL A 218 9.51 18.68 10.47
N VAL A 219 8.75 19.40 9.65
CA VAL A 219 7.66 20.26 10.12
C VAL A 219 6.35 19.51 9.92
N GLU A 220 5.76 19.04 11.02
CA GLU A 220 4.47 18.35 10.99
C GLU A 220 3.32 19.36 11.03
N ILE A 221 2.45 19.31 10.01
CA ILE A 221 1.28 20.17 9.90
C ILE A 221 0.03 19.31 10.07
N HIS A 222 -0.67 19.48 11.19
CA HIS A 222 -1.93 18.77 11.44
C HIS A 222 -3.08 19.43 10.68
N VAL A 223 -3.59 18.73 9.66
CA VAL A 223 -4.76 19.16 8.89
C VAL A 223 -5.97 18.33 9.30
N SER A 224 -6.92 18.93 10.01
CA SER A 224 -8.16 18.27 10.43
C SER A 224 -9.13 18.08 9.26
N MET A 225 -9.76 16.91 9.17
CA MET A 225 -10.84 16.66 8.21
C MET A 225 -12.07 17.49 8.54
N THR A 226 -12.82 17.88 7.50
CA THR A 226 -14.09 18.59 7.69
C THR A 226 -15.16 17.67 8.32
N PRO A 227 -16.14 18.20 9.07
CA PRO A 227 -17.19 17.38 9.70
C PRO A 227 -17.96 16.49 8.71
N ALA A 228 -18.23 17.00 7.50
CA ALA A 228 -18.89 16.22 6.44
C ALA A 228 -18.01 15.06 5.94
N MET A 229 -16.69 15.26 5.85
CA MET A 229 -15.74 14.23 5.45
C MET A 229 -15.60 13.16 6.55
N LEU A 230 -15.59 13.55 7.82
CA LEU A 230 -15.62 12.62 8.95
C LEU A 230 -16.90 11.76 8.94
N ALA A 231 -18.07 12.37 8.72
CA ALA A 231 -19.32 11.63 8.62
C ALA A 231 -19.33 10.60 7.48
N ILE A 232 -18.75 10.95 6.31
CA ILE A 232 -18.56 10.02 5.19
C ILE A 232 -17.59 8.90 5.58
N GLN A 233 -16.46 9.22 6.20
CA GLN A 233 -15.46 8.24 6.63
C GLN A 233 -16.06 7.23 7.62
N THR A 234 -16.74 7.70 8.66
CA THR A 234 -17.42 6.84 9.64
C THR A 234 -18.44 5.93 8.96
N SER A 235 -19.23 6.49 8.06
CA SER A 235 -20.21 5.71 7.29
C SER A 235 -19.55 4.59 6.46
N ILE A 236 -18.43 4.88 5.79
CA ILE A 236 -17.67 3.88 5.02
C ILE A 236 -17.09 2.79 5.94
N LEU A 237 -16.53 3.17 7.10
CA LEU A 237 -15.96 2.22 8.06
C LEU A 237 -17.03 1.31 8.67
N ASP A 238 -18.22 1.84 8.96
CA ASP A 238 -19.36 1.06 9.47
C ASP A 238 -19.81 0.01 8.44
N ILE A 239 -19.92 0.42 7.17
CA ILE A 239 -20.26 -0.49 6.08
C ILE A 239 -19.16 -1.54 5.89
N LEU A 240 -17.89 -1.13 5.91
CA LEU A 240 -16.74 -2.04 5.79
C LEU A 240 -16.75 -3.10 6.91
N ASN A 241 -17.03 -2.68 8.14
CA ASN A 241 -17.13 -3.58 9.30
C ASN A 241 -18.36 -4.51 9.21
N ALA A 242 -19.49 -4.03 8.69
CA ALA A 242 -20.65 -4.88 8.41
C ALA A 242 -20.31 -5.96 7.37
N CYS A 243 -19.71 -5.57 6.24
CA CYS A 243 -19.28 -6.51 5.20
C CYS A 243 -18.23 -7.52 5.73
N LEU A 244 -17.30 -7.08 6.56
CA LEU A 244 -16.28 -7.95 7.12
C LEU A 244 -16.87 -8.97 8.12
N ARG A 245 -17.86 -8.57 8.92
CA ARG A 245 -18.62 -9.49 9.80
C ARG A 245 -19.42 -10.52 8.99
N GLU A 246 -20.04 -10.11 7.90
CA GLU A 246 -20.71 -11.05 6.99
C GLU A 246 -19.71 -12.04 6.38
N LEU A 247 -18.54 -11.57 5.95
CA LEU A 247 -17.51 -12.42 5.35
C LEU A 247 -17.03 -13.50 6.33
N LYS A 248 -16.81 -13.09 7.58
CA LYS A 248 -16.42 -13.98 8.68
C LYS A 248 -17.49 -15.01 9.00
N ARG A 249 -18.78 -14.63 8.93
CA ARG A 249 -19.90 -15.54 9.19
C ARG A 249 -20.00 -16.66 8.16
N TYR A 250 -19.74 -16.37 6.88
CA TYR A 250 -19.80 -17.37 5.81
C TYR A 250 -18.54 -18.25 5.72
N ASN A 251 -17.40 -17.79 6.25
CA ASN A 251 -16.12 -18.50 6.15
C ASN A 251 -15.46 -18.62 7.53
N PRO A 252 -15.91 -19.55 8.38
CA PRO A 252 -15.33 -19.75 9.72
C PRO A 252 -13.91 -20.32 9.68
N SER A 253 -13.45 -20.83 8.53
CA SER A 253 -12.08 -21.31 8.30
C SER A 253 -11.06 -20.19 8.14
N LEU A 254 -11.50 -18.93 7.92
CA LEU A 254 -10.59 -17.80 7.86
C LEU A 254 -10.20 -17.39 9.28
N GLU A 255 -8.91 -17.37 9.56
CA GLU A 255 -8.34 -17.06 10.86
C GLU A 255 -8.72 -15.64 11.31
N VAL A 256 -9.15 -15.53 12.56
CA VAL A 256 -9.87 -14.35 13.10
C VAL A 256 -8.98 -13.10 13.21
N GLU A 257 -7.67 -13.29 13.35
CA GLU A 257 -6.72 -12.23 13.68
C GLU A 257 -6.36 -11.35 12.47
N ASP A 258 -6.34 -11.93 11.26
CA ASP A 258 -6.04 -11.20 10.03
C ASP A 258 -7.24 -10.39 9.50
N LEU A 259 -8.46 -10.77 9.88
CA LEU A 259 -9.73 -10.15 9.49
C LEU A 259 -10.18 -9.10 10.52
N SER A 260 -9.31 -8.15 10.85
CA SER A 260 -9.66 -6.99 11.68
C SER A 260 -9.95 -5.76 10.81
N LEU A 261 -10.70 -4.79 11.36
CA LEU A 261 -10.95 -3.51 10.68
C LEU A 261 -9.65 -2.75 10.40
N GLU A 262 -8.67 -2.85 11.32
CA GLU A 262 -7.37 -2.21 11.21
C GLU A 262 -6.56 -2.79 10.04
N ASN A 263 -6.56 -4.11 9.90
CA ASN A 263 -5.91 -4.80 8.78
C ASN A 263 -6.61 -4.48 7.45
N ALA A 264 -7.94 -4.34 7.45
CA ALA A 264 -8.73 -4.03 6.26
C ALA A 264 -8.41 -2.66 5.64
N ILE A 265 -8.05 -1.67 6.45
CA ILE A 265 -7.62 -0.34 5.98
C ILE A 265 -6.23 -0.43 5.34
N GLY A 266 -5.41 -1.40 5.77
CA GLY A 266 -4.06 -1.62 5.27
C GLY A 266 -3.98 -1.93 3.78
N LYS A 267 -2.90 -1.44 3.14
CA LYS A 267 -2.55 -1.78 1.75
C LYS A 267 -2.41 -3.30 1.49
N PRO A 268 -1.85 -4.14 2.39
CA PRO A 268 -1.64 -5.56 2.10
C PRO A 268 -2.91 -6.41 2.17
N PHE A 269 -4.04 -5.89 2.66
CA PHE A 269 -5.26 -6.68 2.92
C PHE A 269 -5.72 -7.52 1.72
N ASP A 270 -5.80 -6.93 0.52
CA ASP A 270 -6.17 -7.67 -0.69
C ASP A 270 -5.28 -8.88 -0.96
N LYS A 271 -3.98 -8.78 -0.67
CA LYS A 271 -3.03 -9.87 -0.90
C LYS A 271 -3.26 -10.99 0.10
N THR A 272 -3.50 -10.63 1.37
CA THR A 272 -3.85 -11.58 2.42
C THR A 272 -5.15 -12.30 2.09
N ILE A 273 -6.20 -11.56 1.69
CA ILE A 273 -7.48 -12.14 1.28
C ILE A 273 -7.34 -13.08 0.08
N ARG A 274 -6.59 -12.69 -0.96
CA ARG A 274 -6.32 -13.58 -2.09
C ARG A 274 -5.53 -14.81 -1.69
N HIS A 275 -4.53 -14.67 -0.83
CA HIS A 275 -3.74 -15.81 -0.37
C HIS A 275 -4.59 -16.89 0.29
N TYR A 276 -5.57 -16.48 1.11
CA TYR A 276 -6.49 -17.42 1.78
C TYR A 276 -7.62 -17.94 0.87
N LEU A 277 -8.17 -17.07 0.01
CA LEU A 277 -9.36 -17.41 -0.77
C LEU A 277 -9.07 -18.01 -2.14
N ASP A 278 -7.91 -17.74 -2.76
CA ASP A 278 -7.57 -18.25 -4.10
C ASP A 278 -7.58 -19.80 -4.14
N PRO A 279 -7.04 -20.55 -3.15
CA PRO A 279 -7.08 -22.01 -3.15
C PRO A 279 -8.51 -22.59 -3.09
N LEU A 280 -9.44 -21.88 -2.45
CA LEU A 280 -10.84 -22.30 -2.28
C LEU A 280 -11.80 -21.56 -3.21
N TRP A 281 -11.30 -20.74 -4.15
CA TRP A 281 -12.10 -19.77 -4.90
C TRP A 281 -13.26 -20.40 -5.68
N HIS A 282 -13.03 -21.60 -6.23
CA HIS A 282 -14.06 -22.34 -6.96
C HIS A 282 -15.17 -22.89 -6.07
N GLN A 283 -14.87 -23.15 -4.79
CA GLN A 283 -15.82 -23.67 -3.80
C GLN A 283 -16.61 -22.55 -3.11
N LEU A 284 -16.15 -21.29 -3.19
CA LEU A 284 -16.84 -20.14 -2.61
C LEU A 284 -18.11 -19.78 -3.39
N GLY A 285 -19.21 -19.58 -2.65
CA GLY A 285 -20.48 -19.10 -3.19
C GLY A 285 -20.41 -17.69 -3.78
N ALA A 286 -21.38 -17.35 -4.64
CA ALA A 286 -21.47 -16.05 -5.31
C ALA A 286 -21.52 -14.87 -4.33
N LYS A 287 -22.19 -15.04 -3.18
CA LYS A 287 -22.29 -14.01 -2.13
C LYS A 287 -20.91 -13.63 -1.55
N THR A 288 -20.05 -14.61 -1.25
CA THR A 288 -18.69 -14.36 -0.75
C THR A 288 -17.83 -13.63 -1.78
N LYS A 289 -17.93 -14.00 -3.05
CA LYS A 289 -17.20 -13.34 -4.15
C LYS A 289 -17.62 -11.88 -4.33
N SER A 290 -18.93 -11.62 -4.30
CA SER A 290 -19.51 -10.28 -4.32
C SER A 290 -19.01 -9.44 -3.14
N LEU A 291 -18.99 -10.02 -1.93
CA LEU A 291 -18.54 -9.33 -0.71
C LEU A 291 -17.04 -8.96 -0.75
N VAL A 292 -16.18 -9.82 -1.29
CA VAL A 292 -14.74 -9.51 -1.48
C VAL A 292 -14.56 -8.35 -2.47
N GLN A 293 -15.37 -8.32 -3.54
CA GLN A 293 -15.36 -7.20 -4.50
C GLN A 293 -15.85 -5.90 -3.85
N ASP A 294 -16.89 -5.97 -3.01
CA ASP A 294 -17.41 -4.82 -2.27
C ASP A 294 -16.41 -4.26 -1.26
N LEU A 295 -15.71 -5.12 -0.50
CA LEU A 295 -14.62 -4.70 0.40
C LEU A 295 -13.53 -3.92 -0.38
N LYS A 296 -13.19 -4.37 -1.58
CA LYS A 296 -12.23 -3.69 -2.45
C LYS A 296 -12.74 -2.32 -2.91
N ILE A 297 -14.02 -2.22 -3.27
CA ILE A 297 -14.65 -0.95 -3.66
C ILE A 297 -14.67 0.03 -2.48
N LEU A 298 -15.13 -0.40 -1.30
CA LEU A 298 -15.22 0.41 -0.09
C LEU A 298 -13.85 0.95 0.35
N ARG A 299 -12.82 0.12 0.30
CA ARG A 299 -11.45 0.54 0.62
C ARG A 299 -10.90 1.53 -0.41
N THR A 300 -11.24 1.36 -1.69
CA THR A 300 -10.89 2.32 -2.75
C THR A 300 -11.62 3.65 -2.54
N LEU A 301 -12.89 3.62 -2.13
CA LEU A 301 -13.68 4.80 -1.82
C LEU A 301 -13.10 5.59 -0.64
N LEU A 302 -12.64 4.88 0.41
CA LEU A 302 -11.96 5.50 1.56
C LEU A 302 -10.69 6.25 1.14
N LEU A 303 -9.89 5.66 0.25
CA LEU A 303 -8.69 6.31 -0.29
C LEU A 303 -9.05 7.55 -1.14
N TYR A 304 -10.02 7.40 -2.04
CA TYR A 304 -10.45 8.47 -2.95
C TYR A 304 -11.11 9.65 -2.24
N LEU A 305 -11.70 9.44 -1.06
CA LEU A 305 -12.23 10.53 -0.23
C LEU A 305 -11.13 11.55 0.15
N THR A 306 -9.90 11.08 0.35
CA THR A 306 -8.74 11.91 0.76
C THR A 306 -7.90 12.42 -0.41
N GLN A 307 -7.81 11.65 -1.50
CA GLN A 307 -6.94 11.98 -2.63
C GLN A 307 -7.61 12.79 -3.74
N TYR A 308 -8.93 12.65 -3.93
CA TYR A 308 -9.66 13.30 -5.02
C TYR A 308 -10.58 14.42 -4.54
N ASP A 309 -10.95 15.27 -5.49
CA ASP A 309 -11.88 16.38 -5.30
C ASP A 309 -13.32 15.91 -5.03
N CYS A 310 -14.12 16.79 -4.40
CA CYS A 310 -15.50 16.49 -4.02
C CYS A 310 -16.42 16.18 -5.21
N VAL A 311 -16.18 16.79 -6.37
CA VAL A 311 -17.01 16.64 -7.58
C VAL A 311 -16.79 15.27 -8.20
N THR A 312 -15.53 14.86 -8.39
CA THR A 312 -15.22 13.54 -8.94
C THR A 312 -15.56 12.41 -7.98
N PHE A 313 -15.40 12.62 -6.67
CA PHE A 313 -15.86 11.68 -5.65
C PHE A 313 -17.38 11.47 -5.72
N LEU A 314 -18.17 12.54 -5.81
CA LEU A 314 -19.62 12.44 -5.94
C LEU A 314 -20.04 11.71 -7.21
N ASN A 315 -19.43 12.04 -8.36
CA ASN A 315 -19.73 11.36 -9.63
C ASN A 315 -19.44 9.85 -9.55
N LEU A 316 -18.33 9.45 -8.93
CA LEU A 316 -18.04 8.03 -8.70
C LEU A 316 -19.14 7.37 -7.85
N LEU A 317 -19.56 8.04 -6.77
CA LEU A 317 -20.56 7.53 -5.84
C LEU A 317 -21.94 7.40 -6.54
N GLU A 318 -22.32 8.36 -7.38
CA GLU A 318 -23.55 8.30 -8.18
C GLU A 318 -23.47 7.25 -9.30
N SER A 319 -22.30 7.06 -9.90
CA SER A 319 -22.04 5.98 -10.87
C SER A 319 -22.20 4.60 -10.23
N LEU A 320 -21.69 4.40 -9.01
CA LEU A 320 -21.89 3.15 -8.26
C LEU A 320 -23.38 2.89 -8.03
N LYS A 321 -24.15 3.91 -7.64
CA LYS A 321 -25.61 3.80 -7.47
C LYS A 321 -26.34 3.47 -8.77
N ALA A 322 -25.88 4.00 -9.91
CA ALA A 322 -26.46 3.71 -11.21
C ALA A 322 -26.17 2.27 -11.65
N SER A 323 -24.97 1.74 -11.36
CA SER A 323 -24.59 0.37 -11.72
C SER A 323 -25.41 -0.70 -11.00
N GLU A 324 -25.86 -0.47 -9.76
CA GLU A 324 -26.69 -1.43 -9.03
C GLU A 324 -28.09 -1.58 -9.59
N LYS A 325 -28.68 -0.50 -10.11
CA LYS A 325 -30.01 -0.58 -10.73
C LYS A 325 -30.02 -1.49 -11.97
N ALA A 326 -28.85 -1.78 -12.54
CA ALA A 326 -28.67 -2.66 -13.68
C ALA A 326 -28.20 -4.09 -13.29
N PHE A 327 -27.74 -4.32 -12.06
CA PHE A 327 -27.17 -5.61 -11.62
C PHE A 327 -27.60 -5.93 -10.19
N GLY A 328 -28.59 -6.83 -10.04
CA GLY A 328 -29.13 -7.29 -8.76
C GLY A 328 -28.23 -8.23 -7.94
N GLU A 329 -26.90 -8.19 -8.14
CA GLU A 329 -25.93 -9.13 -7.54
C GLU A 329 -24.95 -8.49 -6.54
N ASN A 330 -25.21 -7.25 -6.12
CA ASN A 330 -24.38 -6.60 -5.10
C ASN A 330 -24.76 -7.09 -3.70
N SER A 331 -23.81 -7.07 -2.76
CA SER A 331 -24.04 -7.59 -1.41
C SER A 331 -25.08 -6.81 -0.59
N GLY A 332 -25.67 -5.76 -1.16
CA GLY A 332 -26.76 -4.97 -0.58
C GLY A 332 -26.27 -3.86 0.34
N TRP A 333 -24.97 -3.58 0.36
CA TRP A 333 -24.40 -2.60 1.27
C TRP A 333 -24.90 -1.17 1.02
N LEU A 334 -25.32 -0.86 -0.22
CA LEU A 334 -25.97 0.40 -0.56
C LEU A 334 -27.36 0.58 0.05
N PHE A 335 -27.95 -0.45 0.68
CA PHE A 335 -29.22 -0.34 1.40
C PHE A 335 -29.07 -0.08 2.91
N LEU A 336 -27.84 -0.05 3.44
CA LEU A 336 -27.64 0.30 4.85
C LEU A 336 -27.95 1.78 5.11
N ASP A 337 -28.44 2.10 6.31
CA ASP A 337 -28.66 3.48 6.72
C ASP A 337 -27.36 4.31 6.68
N SER A 338 -26.21 3.70 7.00
CA SER A 338 -24.88 4.30 6.85
C SER A 338 -24.59 4.71 5.40
N SER A 339 -25.07 3.95 4.40
CA SER A 339 -24.92 4.33 3.00
C SER A 339 -25.72 5.61 2.70
N THR A 340 -26.95 5.71 3.21
CA THR A 340 -27.81 6.87 2.94
C THR A 340 -27.21 8.14 3.53
N SER A 341 -26.63 8.05 4.74
CA SER A 341 -25.86 9.13 5.36
C SER A 341 -24.66 9.53 4.50
N MET A 342 -23.92 8.56 3.95
CA MET A 342 -22.80 8.81 3.03
C MET A 342 -23.22 9.60 1.79
N PHE A 343 -24.32 9.22 1.12
CA PHE A 343 -24.84 9.94 -0.07
C PHE A 343 -25.28 11.36 0.26
N VAL A 344 -25.97 11.57 1.39
CA VAL A 344 -26.44 12.90 1.81
C VAL A 344 -25.26 13.83 2.07
N ASN A 345 -24.26 13.36 2.82
CA ASN A 345 -23.07 14.14 3.13
C ASN A 345 -22.20 14.40 1.90
N ALA A 346 -22.10 13.44 0.97
CA ALA A 346 -21.38 13.62 -0.29
C ALA A 346 -22.06 14.68 -1.19
N ARG A 347 -23.40 14.65 -1.28
CA ARG A 347 -24.17 15.65 -2.03
C ARG A 347 -24.08 17.03 -1.43
N ALA A 348 -24.11 17.15 -0.09
CA ALA A 348 -23.96 18.42 0.61
C ALA A 348 -22.61 19.12 0.35
N ARG A 349 -21.57 18.38 -0.06
CA ARG A 349 -20.25 18.96 -0.42
C ARG A 349 -20.22 19.65 -1.78
N VAL A 350 -21.16 19.33 -2.68
CA VAL A 350 -21.17 19.84 -4.07
C VAL A 350 -22.41 20.69 -4.30
N TYR A 351 -23.57 20.19 -3.90
CA TYR A 351 -24.83 20.90 -3.98
C TYR A 351 -25.07 21.66 -2.70
N ARG A 352 -25.08 22.98 -2.80
CA ARG A 352 -25.63 23.83 -1.74
C ARG A 352 -27.15 23.75 -1.85
N ILE A 353 -27.81 23.24 -0.82
CA ILE A 353 -29.23 23.54 -0.61
C ILE A 353 -29.27 25.04 -0.37
N ALA A 354 -30.12 25.76 -1.08
CA ALA A 354 -30.25 27.21 -0.96
C ALA A 354 -30.72 27.58 0.46
N ASP A 355 -29.76 27.68 1.38
CA ASP A 355 -29.90 28.32 2.67
C ASP A 355 -29.28 29.72 2.52
N GLU A 356 -30.16 30.72 2.60
CA GLU A 356 -29.81 32.12 2.59
C GLU A 356 -28.85 32.46 3.73
N LYS A 357 -27.84 33.27 3.37
CA LYS A 357 -26.84 33.94 4.23
C LYS A 357 -25.64 33.08 4.60
N LEU A 358 -24.53 33.32 3.88
CA LEU A 358 -23.19 33.45 4.46
C LEU A 358 -22.34 34.26 3.48
N ASN A 359 -22.23 35.55 3.79
CA ASN A 359 -21.30 36.49 3.19
C ASN A 359 -20.19 36.67 4.22
N GLN A 360 -18.97 36.21 3.94
CA GLN A 360 -17.76 36.69 4.61
C GLN A 360 -16.54 36.33 3.76
N LYS A 361 -15.97 37.37 3.15
CA LYS A 361 -14.68 37.36 2.43
C LYS A 361 -13.55 37.31 3.46
N GLY A 362 -12.74 36.25 3.43
CA GLY A 362 -11.46 36.18 4.15
C GLY A 362 -10.31 36.54 3.21
N LYS A 363 -9.58 37.61 3.54
CA LYS A 363 -8.35 38.04 2.87
C LYS A 363 -7.23 37.02 3.11
N VAL A 364 -6.46 36.70 2.06
CA VAL A 364 -5.16 36.04 2.16
C VAL A 364 -4.09 37.13 2.33
N PRO A 365 -3.16 37.03 3.30
CA PRO A 365 -1.96 37.85 3.28
C PRO A 365 -0.90 37.22 2.38
N GLU A 366 -0.35 38.04 1.50
CA GLU A 366 0.76 37.70 0.61
C GLU A 366 2.13 37.92 1.29
N LYS A 367 3.08 37.09 0.85
CA LYS A 367 4.53 37.31 0.73
C LYS A 367 5.40 37.26 2.00
N SER A 368 6.20 36.19 2.08
CA SER A 368 7.56 36.23 2.61
C SER A 368 8.55 36.12 1.44
N ASP A 369 9.68 36.83 1.54
CA ASP A 369 10.75 36.83 0.54
C ASP A 369 11.39 35.44 0.43
N VAL A 370 10.99 34.70 -0.62
CA VAL A 370 11.52 33.36 -0.89
C VAL A 370 12.84 33.51 -1.65
N LYS A 371 13.96 33.21 -0.99
CA LYS A 371 15.22 32.85 -1.66
C LYS A 371 14.89 31.81 -2.73
N LYS A 372 15.49 31.91 -3.93
CA LYS A 372 15.29 30.95 -5.03
C LYS A 372 15.75 29.55 -4.61
N GLU A 373 14.90 28.85 -3.88
CA GLU A 373 15.06 27.46 -3.49
C GLU A 373 14.14 26.63 -4.39
N ASN A 374 14.68 25.54 -4.93
CA ASN A 374 13.92 24.64 -5.76
C ASN A 374 13.04 23.77 -4.85
N VAL A 375 11.73 24.00 -4.87
CA VAL A 375 10.76 23.20 -4.13
C VAL A 375 10.22 22.08 -5.01
N LEU A 376 10.32 20.83 -4.54
CA LEU A 376 9.74 19.65 -5.18
C LEU A 376 8.55 19.16 -4.36
N ILE A 377 7.34 19.32 -4.90
CA ILE A 377 6.10 18.82 -4.29
C ILE A 377 5.82 17.43 -4.87
N CYS A 378 5.70 16.43 -3.99
CA CYS A 378 5.39 15.05 -4.36
C CYS A 378 3.94 14.72 -4.00
N ALA A 379 3.21 14.05 -4.91
CA ALA A 379 1.90 13.48 -4.65
C ALA A 379 1.88 11.97 -4.94
N SER A 380 0.84 11.26 -4.48
CA SER A 380 0.76 9.80 -4.62
C SER A 380 0.58 9.33 -6.06
N ASP A 381 -0.19 10.07 -6.85
CA ASP A 381 -0.64 9.64 -8.18
C ASP A 381 -0.58 10.80 -9.19
N ASP A 382 -0.35 10.47 -10.47
CA ASP A 382 -0.22 11.47 -11.55
C ASP A 382 -1.47 12.36 -11.70
N ARG A 383 -2.64 11.79 -11.40
CA ARG A 383 -3.90 12.55 -11.40
C ARG A 383 -3.95 13.57 -10.28
N ALA A 384 -3.49 13.22 -9.07
CA ALA A 384 -3.40 14.16 -7.95
C ALA A 384 -2.37 15.27 -8.27
N CYS A 385 -1.23 14.92 -8.88
CA CYS A 385 -0.26 15.90 -9.39
C CYS A 385 -0.89 16.87 -10.39
N ALA A 386 -1.69 16.38 -11.35
CA ALA A 386 -2.37 17.21 -12.33
C ALA A 386 -3.39 18.15 -11.67
N GLN A 387 -4.17 17.65 -10.71
CA GLN A 387 -5.15 18.45 -9.97
C GLN A 387 -4.48 19.54 -9.12
N LEU A 388 -3.40 19.21 -8.41
CA LEU A 388 -2.62 20.18 -7.65
C LEU A 388 -2.02 21.26 -8.56
N ARG A 389 -1.44 20.85 -9.70
CA ARG A 389 -0.89 21.77 -10.70
C ARG A 389 -1.95 22.73 -11.22
N GLU A 390 -3.13 22.24 -11.56
CA GLU A 390 -4.23 23.09 -12.03
C GLU A 390 -4.78 24.01 -10.94
N CYS A 391 -4.90 23.53 -9.70
CA CYS A 391 -5.33 24.33 -8.56
C CYS A 391 -4.36 25.50 -8.28
N ILE A 392 -3.05 25.27 -8.39
CA ILE A 392 -2.02 26.30 -8.22
C ILE A 392 -2.03 27.32 -9.37
N ILE A 393 -2.23 26.88 -10.61
CA ILE A 393 -2.19 27.76 -11.79
C ILE A 393 -3.48 28.59 -11.94
N ALA A 394 -4.65 27.95 -11.80
CA ALA A 394 -5.95 28.57 -12.12
C ALA A 394 -6.70 29.09 -10.88
N GLY A 395 -6.31 28.67 -9.67
CA GLY A 395 -7.04 28.95 -8.44
C GLY A 395 -8.16 27.92 -8.16
N ALA A 396 -8.49 27.77 -6.87
CA ALA A 396 -9.40 26.74 -6.39
C ALA A 396 -10.85 26.89 -6.93
N GLU A 397 -11.37 28.12 -6.98
CA GLU A 397 -12.75 28.38 -7.43
C GLU A 397 -12.91 28.04 -8.92
N ALA A 398 -12.01 28.54 -9.77
CA ALA A 398 -12.06 28.29 -11.21
C ALA A 398 -11.93 26.79 -11.55
N PHE A 399 -11.09 26.06 -10.82
CA PHE A 399 -10.94 24.62 -10.96
C PHE A 399 -12.24 23.87 -10.63
N LEU A 400 -12.87 24.17 -9.50
CA LEU A 400 -14.11 23.51 -9.06
C LEU A 400 -15.28 23.83 -9.99
N THR A 401 -15.44 25.09 -10.41
CA THR A 401 -16.50 25.48 -11.36
C THR A 401 -16.34 24.77 -12.70
N ARG A 402 -15.10 24.67 -13.21
CA ARG A 402 -14.81 23.95 -14.46
C ARG A 402 -15.13 22.46 -14.36
N LEU A 403 -14.75 21.83 -13.24
CA LEU A 403 -15.06 20.41 -13.00
C LEU A 403 -16.56 20.18 -12.92
N TYR A 404 -17.28 21.00 -12.15
CA TYR A 404 -18.73 20.92 -12.01
C TYR A 404 -19.43 21.03 -13.38
N ASN A 405 -19.05 22.03 -14.18
CA ASN A 405 -19.63 22.21 -15.52
C ASN A 405 -19.32 21.04 -16.45
N LYS A 406 -18.14 20.42 -16.32
CA LYS A 406 -17.75 19.26 -17.12
C LYS A 406 -18.52 17.99 -16.73
N THR A 407 -18.76 17.77 -15.45
CA THR A 407 -19.40 16.54 -14.95
C THR A 407 -20.93 16.63 -14.92
N PHE A 408 -21.48 17.78 -14.50
CA PHE A 408 -22.90 17.97 -14.26
C PHE A 408 -23.54 19.06 -15.14
N GLY A 409 -22.76 19.86 -15.86
CA GLY A 409 -23.29 20.97 -16.69
C GLY A 409 -24.15 20.55 -17.89
N LYS A 410 -24.24 19.25 -18.21
CA LYS A 410 -25.21 18.71 -19.18
C LYS A 410 -26.50 18.21 -18.52
N ASP A 411 -26.51 18.07 -17.19
CA ASP A 411 -27.57 17.49 -16.37
C ASP A 411 -28.24 18.56 -15.47
N GLU A 412 -28.51 19.78 -15.97
CA GLU A 412 -29.28 20.80 -15.22
C GLU A 412 -30.64 20.27 -14.72
N LYS A 413 -31.15 19.20 -15.34
CA LYS A 413 -32.37 18.49 -14.95
C LYS A 413 -32.23 17.63 -13.68
N ALA A 414 -31.01 17.25 -13.26
CA ALA A 414 -30.80 16.40 -12.08
C ALA A 414 -30.97 17.16 -10.75
N GLY A 415 -30.66 18.46 -10.73
CA GLY A 415 -30.90 19.33 -9.57
C GLY A 415 -32.38 19.48 -9.22
N GLU A 416 -33.26 19.55 -10.22
CA GLU A 416 -34.71 19.64 -10.03
C GLU A 416 -35.33 18.35 -9.49
N VAL A 417 -34.80 17.19 -9.88
CA VAL A 417 -35.27 15.87 -9.42
C VAL A 417 -34.98 15.69 -7.92
N TRP A 418 -33.85 16.19 -7.44
CA TRP A 418 -33.47 16.05 -6.03
C TRP A 418 -34.36 16.87 -5.07
N ILE A 419 -34.82 18.04 -5.52
CA ILE A 419 -35.79 18.86 -4.76
C ILE A 419 -37.13 18.13 -4.61
N LYS A 420 -37.52 17.31 -5.60
CA LYS A 420 -38.76 16.52 -5.58
C LYS A 420 -38.66 15.31 -4.65
N ASP A 421 -37.55 14.58 -4.67
CA ASP A 421 -37.34 13.39 -3.82
C ASP A 421 -37.37 13.73 -2.31
N ARG A 422 -36.87 14.91 -1.92
CA ARG A 422 -36.91 15.35 -0.51
C ARG A 422 -38.30 15.89 -0.10
N LYS A 423 -39.10 16.44 -1.01
CA LYS A 423 -40.51 16.80 -0.74
C LYS A 423 -41.37 15.56 -0.50
N ALA A 424 -41.11 14.47 -1.23
CA ALA A 424 -41.78 13.18 -1.03
C ALA A 424 -41.41 12.51 0.31
N ALA A 425 -40.17 12.68 0.78
CA ALA A 425 -39.75 12.20 2.09
C ALA A 425 -40.34 13.03 3.26
N LYS A 426 -40.54 14.35 3.06
CA LYS A 426 -41.17 15.23 4.06
C LYS A 426 -42.70 15.11 4.12
N SER A 427 -43.37 14.76 3.02
CA SER A 427 -44.85 14.68 2.97
C SER A 427 -45.44 13.44 3.65
N LYS A 428 -44.63 12.40 3.94
CA LYS A 428 -45.08 11.21 4.69
C LYS A 428 -45.02 11.35 6.22
N GLY A 429 -44.66 12.52 6.74
CA GLY A 429 -44.49 12.75 8.19
C GLY A 429 -45.66 13.39 8.95
N ASN A 430 -46.73 13.82 8.27
CA ASN A 430 -47.82 14.55 8.94
C ASN A 430 -49.18 13.86 8.75
N ALA A 431 -49.46 12.85 9.57
CA ALA A 431 -50.83 12.44 9.89
C ALA A 431 -51.14 12.90 11.33
N ARG A 432 -52.17 13.73 11.48
CA ARG A 432 -52.68 14.26 12.76
C ARG A 432 -53.33 13.14 13.59
N PRO A 433 -53.25 13.13 14.93
CA PRO A 433 -54.05 12.24 15.75
C PRO A 433 -55.42 12.86 16.03
N ASP A 434 -56.46 12.06 15.84
CA ASP A 434 -57.87 12.41 16.06
C ASP A 434 -58.26 12.20 17.54
N THR A 435 -59.23 12.99 18.01
CA THR A 435 -59.61 13.13 19.43
C THR A 435 -60.75 12.19 19.88
N GLY A 436 -60.53 11.49 21.01
CA GLY A 436 -61.54 11.13 22.05
C GLY A 436 -61.93 9.64 22.18
N PRO A 437 -62.50 9.17 23.33
CA PRO A 437 -62.72 9.82 24.63
C PRO A 437 -62.15 9.06 25.87
N GLN A 438 -62.29 9.70 27.03
CA GLN A 438 -61.76 9.38 28.36
C GLN A 438 -62.15 8.01 28.96
N ALA A 439 -61.23 7.41 29.73
CA ALA A 439 -61.54 6.41 30.76
C ALA A 439 -60.64 6.56 32.01
N LYS A 440 -61.22 6.23 33.16
CA LYS A 440 -60.85 6.62 34.54
C LYS A 440 -59.65 5.84 35.12
N LYS A 441 -58.96 6.49 36.07
CA LYS A 441 -57.88 5.97 36.93
C LYS A 441 -58.26 4.70 37.71
N ALA A 442 -57.34 3.74 37.85
CA ALA A 442 -57.15 2.94 39.07
C ALA A 442 -55.78 2.22 39.14
N LYS A 443 -55.04 2.53 40.22
CA LYS A 443 -54.13 1.74 41.08
C LYS A 443 -53.13 0.69 40.50
N LEU A 444 -51.85 0.89 40.88
CA LEU A 444 -50.75 -0.08 41.00
C LEU A 444 -51.09 -1.23 41.97
N PRO A 445 -50.38 -2.39 41.92
CA PRO A 445 -49.14 -2.50 42.71
C PRO A 445 -47.93 -3.15 42.00
N ALA A 446 -46.80 -2.87 42.61
CA ALA A 446 -45.41 -3.24 42.32
C ALA A 446 -45.12 -4.73 42.06
N SER A 447 -44.12 -4.98 41.21
CA SER A 447 -43.03 -5.88 41.59
C SER A 447 -41.70 -5.45 40.95
N SER A 448 -40.67 -5.56 41.78
CA SER A 448 -39.28 -5.15 41.64
C SER A 448 -38.47 -6.07 40.72
N LYS A 449 -37.53 -5.49 39.96
CA LYS A 449 -36.16 -6.03 39.80
C LYS A 449 -35.20 -4.99 39.22
N GLN A 450 -34.03 -4.94 39.83
CA GLN A 450 -32.89 -4.06 39.62
C GLN A 450 -32.28 -4.23 38.21
N ASN A 451 -31.83 -3.14 37.57
CA ASN A 451 -30.42 -3.06 37.13
C ASN A 451 -29.99 -1.65 36.69
N LYS A 452 -28.72 -1.35 37.02
CA LYS A 452 -28.02 -0.07 36.86
C LYS A 452 -27.88 0.33 35.39
N HIS A 453 -28.33 1.54 35.02
CA HIS A 453 -27.89 2.21 33.81
C HIS A 453 -26.49 2.81 34.02
N LYS A 454 -25.46 2.18 33.45
CA LYS A 454 -24.16 2.81 33.19
C LYS A 454 -24.32 3.69 31.94
N LYS A 455 -24.16 5.01 32.11
CA LYS A 455 -24.04 5.98 31.01
C LYS A 455 -22.81 5.60 30.18
N GLN A 456 -23.00 5.19 28.93
CA GLN A 456 -21.91 5.01 27.98
C GLN A 456 -21.55 6.40 27.44
N GLN A 457 -20.35 6.87 27.79
CA GLN A 457 -19.77 8.09 27.23
C GLN A 457 -19.22 7.76 25.85
N ASP A 458 -19.72 8.43 24.81
CA ASP A 458 -19.08 8.43 23.49
C ASP A 458 -17.73 9.14 23.58
N ARG A 459 -16.64 8.46 23.16
CA ARG A 459 -15.29 9.02 23.09
C ARG A 459 -14.75 8.94 21.66
N THR A 460 -14.19 10.04 21.19
CA THR A 460 -13.57 10.18 19.85
C THR A 460 -12.20 9.51 19.76
N ILE A 461 -11.85 9.07 18.55
CA ILE A 461 -10.67 8.26 18.15
C ILE A 461 -9.33 8.70 18.78
N ILE A 462 -9.10 10.00 18.94
CA ILE A 462 -7.86 10.53 19.54
C ILE A 462 -7.72 10.12 21.03
N GLN A 463 -8.83 10.03 21.78
CA GLN A 463 -8.83 9.59 23.18
C GLN A 463 -8.69 8.08 23.33
N MET A 464 -8.96 7.30 22.28
CA MET A 464 -8.74 5.85 22.29
C MET A 464 -7.28 5.51 21.95
N MET A 465 -6.65 6.29 21.08
CA MET A 465 -5.23 6.13 20.74
C MET A 465 -4.29 6.62 21.86
N GLY A 466 -4.60 7.73 22.54
CA GLY A 466 -3.78 8.19 23.67
C GLY A 466 -3.82 7.23 24.86
N LYS A 467 -4.99 6.64 25.16
CA LYS A 467 -5.14 5.67 26.25
C LYS A 467 -4.44 4.34 26.00
N THR A 468 -4.36 3.88 24.76
CA THR A 468 -3.65 2.63 24.45
C THR A 468 -2.13 2.78 24.53
N GLU A 469 -1.60 3.99 24.41
CA GLU A 469 -0.18 4.27 24.66
C GLU A 469 0.12 4.42 26.16
N ASP A 470 -0.77 5.05 26.92
CA ASP A 470 -0.61 5.20 28.38
C ASP A 470 -0.85 3.87 29.12
N GLU A 471 -1.84 3.06 28.72
CA GLU A 471 -2.11 1.74 29.31
C GLU A 471 -0.97 0.73 28.98
N LYS A 472 -0.34 0.83 27.81
CA LYS A 472 0.86 0.03 27.48
C LYS A 472 2.11 0.46 28.22
N LYS A 473 2.24 1.75 28.57
CA LYS A 473 3.34 2.23 29.42
C LYS A 473 3.16 1.80 30.87
N GLU A 474 1.94 1.87 31.41
CA GLU A 474 1.63 1.39 32.76
C GLU A 474 1.78 -0.14 32.88
N GLU A 475 1.44 -0.93 31.86
CA GLU A 475 1.66 -2.38 31.86
C GLU A 475 3.16 -2.76 31.80
N LEU A 476 3.98 -2.02 31.03
CA LEU A 476 5.42 -2.23 30.97
C LEU A 476 6.14 -1.81 32.27
N GLU A 477 5.71 -0.72 32.92
CA GLU A 477 6.28 -0.28 34.20
C GLU A 477 5.89 -1.20 35.37
N VAL A 478 4.75 -1.90 35.28
CA VAL A 478 4.32 -2.87 36.31
C VAL A 478 4.97 -4.24 36.12
N GLU A 479 5.33 -4.63 34.89
CA GLU A 479 6.13 -5.83 34.63
C GLU A 479 7.60 -5.62 35.01
N ASP A 480 8.22 -4.48 34.67
CA ASP A 480 9.62 -4.19 35.03
C ASP A 480 9.84 -4.08 36.55
N ASN A 481 8.85 -3.59 37.31
CA ASN A 481 8.93 -3.53 38.78
C ASN A 481 8.70 -4.88 39.47
N LYS A 482 8.12 -5.87 38.79
CA LYS A 482 7.95 -7.23 39.30
C LYS A 482 9.16 -8.13 39.07
N GLU A 483 10.01 -7.80 38.10
CA GLU A 483 11.28 -8.53 37.86
C GLU A 483 12.45 -7.99 38.71
N LEU A 484 12.28 -6.83 39.36
CA LEU A 484 13.30 -6.19 40.21
C LEU A 484 12.96 -6.17 41.72
N SER A 485 11.92 -6.89 42.16
CA SER A 485 11.52 -7.04 43.57
C SER A 485 11.85 -8.42 44.14
#